data_AF-A0A1X7AGW0-F1
#
_entry.id   AF-A0A1X7AGW0-F1
#
_cell.length_a   1.000
_cell.length_b   1.000
_cell.length_c   1.000
_cell.angle_alpha   90.00
_cell.angle_beta   90.00
_cell.angle_gamma   90.00
#
_symmetry.space_group_name_H-M   'P 1'
#
loop_
_entity.id
_entity.type
_entity.pdbx_description
1 polymer ?
#
loop_
_entity_poly.entity_id
_entity_poly.type
_entity_poly.pdbx_seq_one_letter_code
_entity_poly.pdbx_strand_id
1 'polypeptide(L)'
;MDDNTVRKLALVITANCLRDTPVENVAANRPLNEAELQTLRKSMSDRLYTFLLYLLNKPASEYSALMDELSKHYPADWPMPELDQALTKGVGNTPPPTNGVTL
;
A
#
# COMPACT_ATOMS: atom_id res chain seq x y z
N MET A 1 5.80 -7.32 13.70
CA MET A 1 5.36 -5.91 13.85
C MET A 1 4.03 -5.91 14.60
N ASP A 2 3.70 -4.93 15.44
CA ASP A 2 2.37 -4.95 16.09
C ASP A 2 1.24 -4.68 15.08
N ASP A 3 0.05 -5.19 15.37
CA ASP A 3 -1.12 -5.15 14.48
C ASP A 3 -1.50 -3.72 14.06
N ASN A 4 -1.46 -2.78 15.00
CA ASN A 4 -1.83 -1.39 14.76
C ASN A 4 -0.83 -0.72 13.80
N THR A 5 0.46 -1.03 13.94
CA THR A 5 1.49 -0.54 13.02
C THR A 5 1.28 -1.08 11.60
N VAL A 6 0.91 -2.35 11.42
CA VAL A 6 0.61 -2.91 10.09
C VAL A 6 -0.63 -2.26 9.46
N ARG A 7 -1.67 -1.98 10.26
CA ARG A 7 -2.86 -1.23 9.79
C ARG A 7 -2.53 0.17 9.33
N LYS A 8 -1.73 0.91 10.13
CA LYS A 8 -1.28 2.26 9.76
C LYS A 8 -0.43 2.25 8.50
N LEU A 9 0.46 1.26 8.37
CA LEU A 9 1.28 1.08 7.17
C LEU A 9 0.41 0.85 5.93
N ALA A 10 -0.61 -0.01 6.02
CA ALA A 10 -1.54 -0.25 4.93
C ALA A 10 -2.26 1.05 4.51
N LEU A 11 -2.73 1.86 5.47
CA LEU A 11 -3.36 3.15 5.19
C LEU A 11 -2.40 4.13 4.50
N VAL A 12 -1.15 4.21 4.95
CA VAL A 12 -0.14 5.07 4.34
C VAL A 12 0.13 4.66 2.90
N ILE A 13 0.32 3.37 2.64
CA ILE A 13 0.54 2.86 1.28
C ILE A 13 -0.67 3.17 0.40
N THR A 14 -1.89 2.85 0.84
CA THR A 14 -3.12 3.17 0.09
C THR A 14 -3.21 4.66 -0.27
N ALA A 15 -2.96 5.55 0.70
CA ALA A 15 -3.05 6.99 0.48
C ALA A 15 -2.05 7.47 -0.58
N ASN A 16 -0.82 6.95 -0.58
CA ASN A 16 0.21 7.31 -1.56
C ASN A 16 -0.05 6.70 -2.94
N CYS A 17 -0.75 5.55 -3.03
CA CYS A 17 -1.08 4.92 -4.30
C CYS A 17 -2.38 5.44 -4.93
N LEU A 18 -3.26 6.09 -4.17
CA LEU A 18 -4.53 6.60 -4.69
C LEU A 18 -4.53 8.10 -4.89
N ARG A 19 -3.85 8.86 -4.02
CA ARG A 19 -3.81 10.31 -4.12
C ARG A 19 -3.17 10.75 -5.43
N ASP A 20 -3.76 11.76 -6.06
CA ASP A 20 -3.26 12.38 -7.29
C ASP A 20 -3.14 11.41 -8.49
N THR A 21 -3.80 10.24 -8.42
CA THR A 21 -3.80 9.27 -9.51
C THR A 21 -4.98 9.46 -10.46
N PRO A 22 -4.93 8.88 -11.68
CA PRO A 22 -6.08 8.85 -12.57
C PRO A 22 -7.35 8.25 -11.96
N VAL A 23 -7.26 7.51 -10.84
CA VAL A 23 -8.42 6.99 -10.10
C VAL A 23 -9.22 8.09 -9.40
N GLU A 24 -8.55 9.09 -8.82
CA GLU A 24 -9.21 10.30 -8.31
C GLU A 24 -9.65 11.21 -9.46
N ASN A 25 -8.97 11.10 -10.61
CA ASN A 25 -9.20 11.91 -11.81
C ASN A 25 -9.93 11.16 -12.95
N VAL A 26 -10.70 10.10 -12.65
CA VAL A 26 -11.41 9.34 -13.70
C VAL A 26 -12.42 10.27 -14.36
N ALA A 27 -12.07 10.70 -15.57
CA ALA A 27 -12.72 11.76 -16.30
C ALA A 27 -13.82 11.26 -17.27
N ALA A 28 -14.65 12.22 -17.67
CA ALA A 28 -15.66 12.28 -18.73
C ALA A 28 -17.09 11.75 -18.47
N ASN A 29 -17.32 10.64 -17.75
CA ASN A 29 -18.70 10.08 -17.66
C ASN A 29 -19.35 10.09 -16.27
N ARG A 30 -18.58 10.01 -15.17
CA ARG A 30 -19.02 10.30 -13.79
C ARG A 30 -17.81 10.18 -12.87
N PRO A 31 -17.29 11.27 -12.29
CA PRO A 31 -16.27 11.14 -11.24
C PRO A 31 -16.84 10.31 -10.09
N LEU A 32 -15.99 9.51 -9.45
CA LEU A 32 -16.38 8.79 -8.23
C LEU A 32 -16.83 9.82 -7.19
N ASN A 33 -18.01 9.64 -6.62
CA ASN A 33 -18.45 10.48 -5.51
C ASN A 33 -17.68 10.09 -4.23
N GLU A 34 -17.78 10.92 -3.19
CA GLU A 34 -17.04 10.70 -1.95
C GLU A 34 -17.33 9.33 -1.31
N ALA A 35 -18.58 8.83 -1.36
CA ALA A 35 -18.91 7.51 -0.82
C ALA A 35 -18.25 6.37 -1.63
N GLU A 36 -18.19 6.51 -2.96
CA GLU A 36 -17.50 5.57 -3.85
C GLU A 36 -15.98 5.61 -3.60
N LEU A 37 -15.40 6.80 -3.44
CA LEU A 37 -13.98 6.98 -3.09
C LEU A 37 -13.65 6.38 -1.72
N GLN A 38 -14.49 6.59 -0.71
CA GLN A 38 -14.31 5.99 0.62
C GLN A 38 -14.38 4.45 0.55
N THR A 39 -15.31 3.91 -0.24
CA THR A 39 -15.42 2.46 -0.46
C THR A 39 -14.15 1.91 -1.10
N LEU A 40 -13.62 2.60 -2.12
CA LEU A 40 -12.38 2.21 -2.78
C LEU A 40 -11.17 2.27 -1.83
N ARG A 41 -11.00 3.39 -1.12
CA ARG A 41 -9.93 3.59 -0.13
C ARG A 41 -9.96 2.50 0.93
N LYS A 42 -11.15 2.19 1.48
CA LYS A 42 -11.33 1.13 2.46
C LYS A 42 -10.98 -0.24 1.89
N SER A 43 -11.53 -0.59 0.73
CA SER A 43 -11.27 -1.88 0.08
C SER A 43 -9.79 -2.11 -0.20
N MET A 44 -9.09 -1.09 -0.71
CA MET A 44 -7.65 -1.16 -0.95
C MET A 44 -6.86 -1.26 0.35
N SER A 45 -7.18 -0.46 1.37
CA SER A 45 -6.50 -0.53 2.67
C SER A 45 -6.67 -1.88 3.37
N ASP A 46 -7.85 -2.51 3.26
CA ASP A 46 -8.09 -3.84 3.84
C ASP A 46 -7.29 -4.93 3.13
N ARG A 47 -7.23 -4.86 1.80
CA ARG A 47 -6.43 -5.79 1.00
C ARG A 47 -4.94 -5.63 1.30
N LEU A 48 -4.42 -4.40 1.29
CA LEU A 48 -3.03 -4.11 1.64
C LEU A 48 -2.69 -4.53 3.07
N TYR A 49 -3.59 -4.29 4.03
CA TYR A 49 -3.43 -4.78 5.40
C TYR A 49 -3.34 -6.31 5.43
N THR A 50 -4.19 -7.01 4.68
CA THR A 50 -4.15 -8.48 4.58
C THR A 50 -2.82 -8.95 4.01
N PHE A 51 -2.36 -8.36 2.91
CA PHE A 51 -1.05 -8.69 2.33
C PHE A 51 0.10 -8.48 3.32
N LEU A 52 0.15 -7.32 3.96
CA LEU A 52 1.20 -6.97 4.91
C LEU A 52 1.14 -7.85 6.16
N LEU A 53 -0.05 -8.20 6.65
CA LEU A 53 -0.21 -9.10 7.79
C LEU A 53 0.35 -10.49 7.46
N TYR A 54 0.01 -11.04 6.30
CA TYR A 54 0.51 -12.35 5.88
C TYR A 54 2.01 -12.31 5.61
N LEU A 55 2.52 -11.24 5.00
CA LEU A 55 3.94 -11.09 4.67
C LEU A 55 4.82 -10.88 5.92
N LEU A 56 4.37 -10.08 6.89
CA LEU A 56 5.20 -9.61 8.00
C LEU A 56 4.97 -10.37 9.31
N ASN A 57 3.80 -10.96 9.50
CA ASN A 57 3.38 -11.50 10.81
C ASN A 57 2.93 -12.96 10.75
N LYS A 58 2.66 -13.55 9.58
CA LYS A 58 2.24 -14.96 9.46
C LYS A 58 3.41 -15.88 9.10
N PRO A 59 3.31 -17.19 9.40
CA PRO A 59 4.28 -18.17 8.93
C PRO A 59 4.40 -18.17 7.41
N ALA A 60 5.60 -18.46 6.91
CA ALA A 60 5.89 -18.47 5.47
C ALA A 60 4.96 -19.41 4.68
N SER A 61 4.53 -20.53 5.27
CA SER A 61 3.59 -21.46 4.64
C SER A 61 2.21 -20.85 4.38
N GLU A 62 1.72 -19.99 5.30
CA GLU A 62 0.45 -19.30 5.11
C GLU A 62 0.57 -18.22 4.02
N TYR A 63 1.70 -17.51 3.98
CA TYR A 63 1.98 -16.54 2.92
C TYR A 63 2.06 -17.21 1.54
N SER A 64 2.80 -18.32 1.41
CA SER A 64 2.91 -19.07 0.15
C SER A 64 1.55 -19.55 -0.35
N ALA A 65 0.72 -20.13 0.52
CA ALA A 65 -0.62 -20.57 0.15
C ALA A 65 -1.52 -19.41 -0.34
N LEU A 66 -1.42 -18.24 0.31
CA LEU A 66 -2.13 -17.05 -0.13
C LEU A 66 -1.64 -16.56 -1.51
N MET A 67 -0.33 -16.54 -1.75
CA MET A 67 0.23 -16.12 -3.04
C MET A 67 -0.14 -17.08 -4.17
N ASP A 68 -0.11 -18.39 -3.92
CA ASP A 68 -0.53 -19.40 -4.89
C ASP A 68 -1.97 -19.16 -5.35
N GLU A 69 -2.89 -18.93 -4.42
CA GLU A 69 -4.28 -18.62 -4.75
C GLU A 69 -4.41 -17.33 -5.57
N LEU A 70 -3.74 -16.26 -5.16
CA LEU A 70 -3.87 -14.95 -5.80
C LEU A 70 -3.18 -14.89 -7.17
N SER A 71 -2.12 -15.68 -7.38
CA SER A 71 -1.42 -15.79 -8.66
C SER A 71 -2.33 -16.28 -9.80
N LYS A 72 -3.44 -16.96 -9.48
CA LYS A 72 -4.44 -17.39 -10.47
C LYS A 72 -5.10 -16.22 -11.19
N HIS A 73 -5.11 -15.04 -10.56
CA HIS A 73 -5.64 -13.79 -11.11
C HIS A 73 -4.53 -12.86 -11.61
N TYR A 74 -3.33 -13.39 -11.89
CA TYR A 74 -2.21 -12.60 -12.37
C TYR A 74 -2.52 -11.94 -13.72
N PRO A 75 -2.46 -10.60 -13.81
CA PRO A 75 -2.76 -9.88 -15.04
C PRO A 75 -1.56 -9.92 -15.98
N ALA A 76 -1.42 -11.00 -16.75
CA ALA A 76 -0.25 -11.26 -17.60
C ALA A 76 -0.02 -10.21 -18.71
N ASP A 77 -1.04 -9.44 -19.04
CA ASP A 77 -1.03 -8.37 -20.05
C ASP A 77 -0.73 -6.98 -19.47
N TRP A 78 -0.63 -6.84 -18.15
CA TRP A 78 -0.31 -5.56 -17.52
C TRP A 78 1.20 -5.28 -17.57
N PRO A 79 1.61 -4.01 -17.69
CA PRO A 79 3.01 -3.65 -17.61
C PRO A 79 3.58 -4.06 -16.25
N MET A 80 4.81 -4.61 -16.26
CA MET A 80 5.49 -4.96 -15.02
C MET A 80 5.78 -3.70 -14.20
N PRO A 81 5.66 -3.76 -12.86
CA PRO A 81 5.93 -2.62 -12.01
C PRO A 81 7.42 -2.26 -12.04
N GLU A 82 7.72 -0.96 -12.11
CA GLU A 82 9.05 -0.38 -11.95
C GLU A 82 9.14 0.38 -10.62
N LEU A 83 10.36 0.67 -10.16
CA LEU A 83 10.55 1.48 -8.96
C LEU A 83 10.07 2.92 -9.20
N ASP A 84 9.12 3.39 -8.40
CA ASP A 84 8.70 4.78 -8.44
C ASP A 84 9.79 5.70 -7.85
N GLN A 85 10.45 6.44 -8.74
CA GLN A 85 11.50 7.38 -8.38
C GLN A 85 10.96 8.60 -7.59
N ALA A 86 9.68 8.95 -7.73
CA ALA A 86 9.09 10.07 -6.99
C ALA A 86 8.94 9.73 -5.51
N LEU A 87 8.57 8.49 -5.18
CA LEU A 87 8.44 8.02 -3.79
C LEU A 87 9.78 7.88 -3.06
N THR A 88 10.86 7.62 -3.81
CA THR A 88 12.20 7.39 -3.23
C THR A 88 13.04 8.66 -3.12
N LYS A 89 12.65 9.74 -3.81
CA LYS A 89 13.24 11.09 -3.69
C LYS A 89 12.94 11.70 -2.31
N GLY A 90 13.79 11.40 -1.33
CA GLY A 90 13.74 12.00 0.01
C GLY A 90 14.22 11.09 1.13
N VAL A 91 14.23 9.77 0.91
CA VAL A 91 14.62 8.78 1.92
C VAL A 91 16.12 8.87 2.29
N GLY A 92 16.97 9.37 1.38
CA GLY A 92 18.42 9.49 1.58
C GLY A 92 18.91 10.77 2.29
N ASN A 93 18.05 11.75 2.56
CA ASN A 93 18.46 13.05 3.12
C ASN A 93 18.06 13.27 4.58
N THR A 94 17.47 12.26 5.24
CA THR A 94 17.05 12.37 6.64
C THR A 94 18.24 12.05 7.55
N PRO A 95 18.79 13.02 8.33
CA PRO A 95 19.79 12.71 9.33
C PRO A 95 19.22 11.71 10.35
N PRO A 96 20.02 10.78 10.90
CA PRO A 96 19.56 9.88 11.93
C PRO A 96 19.04 10.69 13.13
N PRO A 97 17.98 10.21 13.82
CA PRO A 97 17.43 10.91 14.98
C PRO A 97 18.53 11.05 16.05
N THR A 98 18.88 12.29 16.37
CA THR A 98 19.78 12.62 17.46
C THR A 98 19.04 12.35 18.77
N ASN A 99 19.29 11.19 19.37
CA ASN A 99 18.86 10.92 20.73
C ASN A 99 19.54 11.92 21.66
N GLY A 100 18.78 12.92 22.11
CA GLY A 100 19.22 13.87 23.13
C GLY A 100 19.48 13.15 24.45
N VAL A 101 20.72 12.79 24.69
CA VAL A 101 21.22 12.48 26.03
C VAL A 101 21.68 13.82 26.61
N THR A 102 20.84 14.40 27.47
CA THR A 102 21.29 15.46 28.38
C THR A 102 21.97 14.77 29.55
N LEU A 103 23.28 15.00 29.69
CA LEU A 103 24.08 14.67 30.89
C LEU A 103 23.63 15.50 32.09
#